data_AF-A0A1D2N4X1-F1
#
_entry.id   AF-A0A1D2N4X1-F1
#
_cell.length_a   1.000
_cell.length_b   1.000
_cell.length_c   1.000
_cell.angle_alpha   90.00
_cell.angle_beta   90.00
_cell.angle_gamma   90.00
#
_symmetry.space_group_name_H-M   'P 1'
#
loop_
_entity.id
_entity.type
_entity.pdbx_description
1 polymer ?
#
loop_
_entity_poly.entity_id
_entity_poly.type
_entity_poly.pdbx_seq_one_letter_code
_entity_poly.pdbx_strand_id
1 'polypeptide(L)'
;MEYGGGYDLAARRKNATRESTATLKAWLNEHKKNPYPTKGEKIMLAIITKMTLTQVSTWFANARRRLKKENKMTWEPKNKTDDDDEDLKDDDGKE
;
A
#
# COMPACT_ATOMS: atom_id res chain seq x y z
N MET A 1 38.53 -9.50 -16.84
CA MET A 1 37.34 -9.02 -17.56
C MET A 1 36.52 -8.23 -16.56
N GLU A 2 36.47 -6.94 -16.80
CA GLU A 2 35.76 -5.91 -16.06
C GLU A 2 34.25 -6.15 -16.10
N TYR A 3 33.57 -5.99 -14.97
CA TYR A 3 32.17 -5.58 -14.98
C TYR A 3 31.99 -4.47 -13.93
N GLY A 4 32.36 -3.26 -14.35
CA GLY A 4 31.70 -2.05 -13.88
C GLY A 4 30.23 -2.04 -14.34
N GLY A 5 29.40 -1.37 -13.55
CA GLY A 5 27.96 -1.27 -13.77
C GLY A 5 27.25 -1.25 -12.42
N GLY A 6 27.27 -0.14 -11.69
CA GLY A 6 26.63 1.09 -12.16
C GLY A 6 25.19 1.07 -11.65
N TYR A 7 25.00 1.44 -10.39
CA TYR A 7 23.75 2.05 -9.97
C TYR A 7 23.95 2.89 -8.72
N ASP A 8 24.36 4.13 -8.95
CA ASP A 8 24.05 5.29 -8.14
C ASP A 8 22.52 5.55 -8.03
N LEU A 9 21.71 4.50 -7.89
CA LEU A 9 20.28 4.52 -7.51
C LEU A 9 20.07 5.05 -6.08
N ALA A 10 21.16 5.29 -5.34
CA ALA A 10 21.15 5.96 -4.05
C ALA A 10 21.12 7.50 -4.18
N ALA A 11 21.60 8.08 -5.28
CA ALA A 11 21.94 9.51 -5.36
C ALA A 11 20.78 10.45 -5.79
N ARG A 12 19.60 9.92 -6.10
CA ARG A 12 18.44 10.76 -6.54
C ARG A 12 17.17 10.50 -5.73
N ARG A 13 17.28 10.04 -4.49
CA ARG A 13 16.09 9.94 -3.62
C ARG A 13 15.88 11.29 -2.98
N LYS A 14 15.01 12.13 -3.58
CA LYS A 14 14.39 13.21 -2.80
C LYS A 14 13.66 12.52 -1.65
N ASN A 15 14.16 12.67 -0.43
CA ASN A 15 13.53 12.12 0.75
C ASN A 15 12.08 12.61 0.80
N ALA A 16 11.12 11.70 0.95
CA ALA A 16 9.74 12.09 1.19
C ALA A 16 9.71 12.94 2.46
N THR A 17 9.09 14.11 2.37
CA THR A 17 8.96 15.01 3.52
C THR A 17 8.18 14.34 4.64
N ARG A 18 8.45 14.72 5.89
CA ARG A 18 7.76 14.15 7.06
C ARG A 18 6.24 14.35 6.96
N GLU A 19 5.80 15.47 6.42
CA GLU A 19 4.39 15.79 6.18
C GLU A 19 3.75 14.88 5.13
N SER A 20 4.41 14.62 4.00
CA SER A 20 3.87 13.71 2.97
C SER A 20 3.72 12.28 3.50
N THR A 21 4.61 11.83 4.38
CA THR A 21 4.48 10.51 5.02
C THR A 21 3.40 10.45 6.12
N ALA A 22 2.89 11.58 6.63
CA ALA A 22 1.86 11.59 7.67
C ALA A 22 0.52 11.06 7.12
N THR A 23 0.12 11.50 5.92
CA THR A 23 -1.08 10.99 5.23
C THR A 23 -1.01 9.49 4.97
N LEU A 24 0.16 9.00 4.52
CA LEU A 24 0.36 7.56 4.27
C LEU A 24 0.26 6.73 5.55
N LYS A 25 0.76 7.26 6.67
CA LYS A 25 0.65 6.61 7.99
C LYS A 25 -0.79 6.61 8.50
N ALA A 26 -1.53 7.70 8.31
CA ALA A 26 -2.94 7.79 8.68
C ALA A 26 -3.76 6.72 7.94
N TRP A 27 -3.61 6.65 6.61
CA TRP A 27 -4.27 5.62 5.80
C TRP A 27 -3.89 4.20 6.25
N LEU A 28 -2.61 3.94 6.52
CA LEU A 28 -2.16 2.63 7.00
C LEU A 28 -2.74 2.26 8.37
N ASN A 29 -2.95 3.26 9.23
CA ASN A 29 -3.52 3.06 10.57
C ASN A 29 -5.01 2.74 10.52
N GLU A 30 -5.73 3.31 9.56
CA GLU A 30 -7.13 3.02 9.25
C GLU A 30 -7.28 1.64 8.59
N HIS A 31 -6.42 1.33 7.62
CA HIS A 31 -6.42 0.09 6.85
C HIS A 31 -5.49 -0.98 7.45
N LYS A 32 -5.43 -1.07 8.78
CA LYS A 32 -4.62 -2.09 9.48
C LYS A 32 -5.05 -3.53 9.21
N LYS A 33 -6.32 -3.74 8.81
CA LYS A 33 -6.89 -5.06 8.49
C LYS A 33 -6.74 -5.46 7.03
N ASN A 34 -6.43 -4.53 6.12
CA ASN A 34 -6.00 -4.81 4.74
C ASN A 34 -5.14 -3.65 4.18
N PRO A 35 -3.80 -3.64 4.31
CA PRO A 35 -2.95 -2.49 4.03
C PRO A 35 -2.52 -2.48 2.55
N TYR A 36 -3.45 -2.85 1.69
CA TYR A 36 -3.29 -2.93 0.25
C TYR A 36 -4.21 -1.87 -0.35
N PRO A 37 -3.68 -0.64 -0.57
CA PRO A 37 -4.50 0.41 -1.17
C PRO A 37 -4.89 -0.02 -2.58
N THR A 38 -6.17 0.20 -2.90
CA THR A 38 -6.73 0.02 -4.23
C THR A 38 -6.08 0.97 -5.23
N LYS A 39 -6.37 0.79 -6.53
CA LYS A 39 -5.83 1.67 -7.59
C LYS A 39 -6.24 3.13 -7.37
N GLY A 40 -7.49 3.37 -6.96
CA GLY A 40 -8.01 4.71 -6.66
C GLY A 40 -7.31 5.35 -5.46
N GLU A 41 -7.15 4.60 -4.37
CA GLU A 41 -6.49 5.11 -3.16
C GLU A 41 -5.01 5.42 -3.40
N LYS A 42 -4.30 4.61 -4.19
CA LYS A 42 -2.91 4.93 -4.56
C LYS A 42 -2.81 6.25 -5.32
N ILE A 43 -3.77 6.55 -6.20
CA ILE A 43 -3.82 7.81 -6.94
C ILE A 43 -4.11 8.98 -5.99
N MET A 44 -5.11 8.86 -5.13
CA MET A 44 -5.43 9.89 -4.13
C MET A 44 -4.22 10.18 -3.23
N LEU A 45 -3.56 9.14 -2.73
CA LEU A 45 -2.38 9.27 -1.89
C LEU A 45 -1.22 9.89 -2.66
N ALA A 46 -1.00 9.52 -3.92
CA ALA A 46 0.03 10.14 -4.77
C ALA A 46 -0.20 11.64 -4.95
N ILE A 47 -1.45 12.07 -5.18
CA ILE A 47 -1.83 13.47 -5.33
C ILE A 47 -1.58 14.25 -4.02
N ILE A 48 -2.10 13.75 -2.89
CA ILE A 48 -1.99 14.42 -1.59
C ILE A 48 -0.53 14.53 -1.14
N THR A 49 0.23 13.45 -1.30
CA THR A 49 1.63 13.38 -0.86
C THR A 49 2.61 14.01 -1.84
N LYS A 50 2.13 14.38 -3.04
CA LYS A 50 2.94 14.86 -4.17
C LYS A 50 4.05 13.87 -4.54
N MET A 51 3.76 12.58 -4.41
CA MET A 51 4.65 11.48 -4.74
C MET A 51 4.15 10.76 -5.98
N THR A 52 5.04 10.08 -6.72
CA THR A 52 4.60 9.23 -7.82
C THR A 52 3.96 7.95 -7.27
N LEU A 53 3.09 7.33 -8.08
CA LEU A 53 2.47 6.04 -7.74
C LEU A 53 3.51 4.98 -7.37
N THR A 54 4.67 4.99 -8.03
CA THR A 54 5.81 4.10 -7.73
C THR A 54 6.38 4.36 -6.35
N GLN A 55 6.56 5.63 -5.96
CA GLN A 55 7.05 6.01 -4.63
C GLN A 55 6.04 5.62 -3.54
N VAL A 56 4.74 5.87 -3.76
CA VAL A 56 3.67 5.43 -2.85
C VAL A 56 3.69 3.91 -2.70
N SER A 57 3.77 3.17 -3.80
CA SER A 57 3.83 1.69 -3.79
C SER A 57 5.05 1.16 -3.05
N THR A 58 6.21 1.77 -3.28
CA THR A 58 7.47 1.42 -2.59
C THR A 58 7.37 1.72 -1.09
N TRP A 59 6.77 2.85 -0.73
CA TRP A 59 6.56 3.24 0.66
C TRP A 59 5.66 2.22 1.37
N PHE A 60 4.53 1.85 0.78
CA PHE A 60 3.63 0.84 1.36
C PHE A 60 4.29 -0.52 1.51
N ALA A 61 5.09 -0.95 0.52
CA ALA A 61 5.87 -2.18 0.62
C ALA A 61 6.84 -2.15 1.81
N ASN A 62 7.53 -1.03 2.02
CA ASN A 62 8.44 -0.87 3.16
C ASN A 62 7.68 -0.78 4.50
N ALA A 63 6.61 0.01 4.56
CA ALA A 63 5.81 0.23 5.76
C ALA A 63 5.17 -1.07 6.27
N ARG A 64 4.59 -1.90 5.38
CA ARG A 64 4.07 -3.23 5.73
C ARG A 64 5.15 -4.15 6.31
N ARG A 65 6.36 -4.15 5.73
CA ARG A 65 7.48 -4.97 6.25
C ARG A 65 7.86 -4.55 7.66
N ARG A 66 7.94 -3.24 7.94
CA ARG A 66 8.25 -2.73 9.29
C ARG A 66 7.17 -3.14 10.29
N LEU A 67 5.90 -3.03 9.89
CA LEU A 67 4.78 -3.31 10.76
C LEU A 67 4.64 -4.82 11.06
N LYS A 68 5.03 -5.72 10.13
CA LYS A 68 5.19 -7.17 10.39
C LYS A 68 6.32 -7.48 11.39
N LYS A 69 7.44 -6.75 11.33
CA LYS A 69 8.62 -6.98 12.19
C LYS A 69 8.39 -6.52 13.65
N GLU A 70 7.58 -5.49 13.86
CA GLU A 70 7.30 -4.94 15.21
C GLU A 70 6.16 -5.67 15.96
N ASN A 71 5.72 -6.85 15.50
CA ASN A 71 4.60 -7.62 16.07
C ASN A 71 3.27 -6.83 16.24
N LYS A 72 3.15 -5.67 15.59
CA LYS A 72 1.93 -4.83 15.57
C LYS A 72 0.97 -5.22 14.43
N MET A 73 1.19 -6.38 13.81
CA MET A 73 0.42 -6.88 12.69
C MET A 73 0.12 -8.37 12.87
N THR A 74 -1.10 -8.66 13.31
CA THR A 74 -1.73 -9.98 13.23
C THR A 74 -2.34 -10.14 11.84
N TRP A 75 -1.50 -10.35 10.81
CA TRP A 75 -2.00 -10.94 9.57
C TRP A 75 -2.08 -12.43 9.82
N GLU A 76 -3.21 -12.88 10.34
CA GLU A 76 -3.53 -14.28 10.23
C GLU A 76 -3.52 -14.62 8.74
N PRO A 77 -2.72 -15.60 8.29
CA PRO A 77 -2.96 -16.18 6.98
C PRO A 77 -4.37 -16.77 7.08
N LYS A 78 -5.36 -16.18 6.41
CA LYS A 78 -6.67 -16.81 6.27
C LYS A 78 -6.47 -18.08 5.44
N ASN A 79 -6.14 -19.15 6.13
CA ASN A 79 -6.46 -20.50 5.75
C ASN A 79 -7.71 -20.88 6.52
N LYS A 80 -8.86 -20.33 6.12
CA LYS A 80 -10.20 -20.77 6.54
C LYS A 80 -11.22 -20.26 5.51
N THR A 81 -11.71 -21.22 4.73
CA THR A 81 -13.08 -21.33 4.22
C THR A 81 -14.13 -21.05 5.30
N ASP A 82 -15.38 -20.85 4.86
CA ASP A 82 -16.62 -20.55 5.60
C ASP A 82 -16.71 -19.13 6.17
N ASP A 83 -17.83 -18.42 6.16
CA ASP A 83 -19.14 -18.45 5.48
C ASP A 83 -19.83 -17.13 5.95
N ASP A 84 -21.00 -16.80 5.42
CA ASP A 84 -21.89 -15.66 5.78
C ASP A 84 -21.43 -14.24 5.35
N ASP A 85 -22.25 -13.38 4.75
CA ASP A 85 -23.55 -13.50 4.09
C ASP A 85 -23.85 -12.13 3.45
N GLU A 86 -24.51 -12.16 2.29
CA GLU A 86 -25.53 -11.23 1.76
C GLU A 86 -25.40 -9.70 1.91
N ASP A 87 -25.32 -9.01 0.77
CA ASP A 87 -26.47 -8.26 0.21
C ASP A 87 -25.99 -7.39 -0.96
N LEU A 88 -26.58 -7.60 -2.15
CA LEU A 88 -26.91 -6.60 -3.17
C LEU A 88 -27.49 -7.37 -4.37
N LYS A 89 -28.77 -7.71 -4.25
CA LYS A 89 -29.66 -7.96 -5.39
C LYS A 89 -30.05 -6.61 -5.98
N ASP A 90 -29.89 -6.46 -7.29
CA ASP A 90 -30.72 -5.64 -8.19
C ASP A 90 -30.39 -6.19 -9.60
N ASP A 91 -31.14 -7.17 -10.10
CA ASP A 91 -32.31 -7.01 -10.98
C ASP A 91 -32.10 -5.96 -12.09
N ASP A 92 -31.75 -6.42 -13.30
CA ASP A 92 -32.32 -5.84 -14.52
C ASP A 92 -32.27 -6.86 -15.68
N GLY A 93 -33.45 -7.41 -15.94
CA GLY A 93 -34.04 -7.58 -17.27
C GLY A 93 -33.12 -7.90 -18.46
N LYS A 94 -33.06 -9.18 -18.80
CA LYS A 94 -32.76 -9.64 -20.16
C LYS A 94 -33.99 -9.42 -21.05
N GLU A 95 -33.84 -8.64 -22.13
CA GLU A 95 -34.58 -8.84 -23.38
C GLU A 95 -33.58 -8.92 -24.55
#